data_AF-A0A4R0GDW9-F1
#
_entry.id   AF-A0A4R0GDW9-F1
#
_cell.length_a   1.000
_cell.length_b   1.000
_cell.length_c   1.000
_cell.angle_alpha   90.00
_cell.angle_beta   90.00
_cell.angle_gamma   90.00
#
_symmetry.space_group_name_H-M   'P 1'
#
loop_
_entity.id
_entity.type
_entity.pdbx_description
1 polymer ?
#
loop_
_entity_poly.entity_id
_entity_poly.type
_entity_poly.pdbx_seq_one_letter_code
_entity_poly.pdbx_strand_id
1 'polypeptide(L)'
;MYLILGGIFMILAPEKLSFRISTTDIEVIYTESNGVKLTVEVQSLDDFRHDKYHEVTFNFSNVAEVKCVSLNFSEFNHDEYEISLKIDDPLTYWKQTGINPDPGVYCVTNSELLRDKGLVYDPNNRLNLKHYLIMGYDSYAEVIASKYEFSGI
;
A
#
# COMPACT_ATOMS: atom_id res chain seq x y z
N MET A 1 11.77 -28.94 20.48
CA MET A 1 12.69 -28.26 19.53
C MET A 1 11.88 -27.96 18.28
N TYR A 2 11.20 -26.81 18.26
CA TYR A 2 10.52 -26.33 17.06
C TYR A 2 11.45 -25.29 16.42
N LEU A 3 11.87 -25.54 15.18
CA LEU A 3 12.45 -24.52 14.32
C LEU A 3 11.34 -23.51 14.04
N ILE A 4 11.40 -22.34 14.69
CA ILE A 4 10.70 -21.17 14.20
C ILE A 4 11.49 -20.77 12.95
N LEU A 5 11.01 -21.20 11.79
CA LEU A 5 11.33 -20.52 10.53
C LEU A 5 10.92 -19.06 10.79
N GLY A 6 11.90 -18.17 10.91
CA GLY A 6 11.66 -16.76 11.14
C GLY A 6 10.93 -16.19 9.94
N GLY A 7 9.60 -16.12 10.02
CA GLY A 7 8.78 -15.33 9.12
C GLY A 7 9.27 -13.89 9.15
N ILE A 8 9.30 -13.25 7.97
CA ILE A 8 9.78 -11.88 7.83
C ILE A 8 8.69 -10.98 8.41
N PHE A 9 8.90 -10.50 9.64
CA PHE A 9 7.95 -9.58 10.27
C PHE A 9 7.97 -8.22 9.56
N MET A 10 6.86 -7.82 8.94
CA MET A 10 6.73 -6.56 8.19
C MET A 10 6.13 -5.42 9.02
N ILE A 11 6.69 -4.22 8.92
CA ILE A 11 6.17 -3.01 9.57
C ILE A 11 5.58 -2.07 8.52
N LEU A 12 4.25 -1.94 8.55
CA LEU A 12 3.47 -1.16 7.61
C LEU A 12 3.16 0.22 8.17
N ALA A 13 3.72 1.26 7.57
CA ALA A 13 3.35 2.64 7.87
C ALA A 13 2.19 3.07 6.96
N PRO A 14 1.01 3.44 7.50
CA PRO A 14 -0.09 3.94 6.68
C PRO A 14 0.30 5.21 5.95
N GLU A 15 -0.02 5.28 4.65
CA GLU A 15 0.09 6.53 3.91
C GLU A 15 -0.98 7.53 4.36
N LYS A 16 -0.69 8.83 4.30
CA LYS A 16 -1.60 9.87 4.80
C LYS A 16 -2.68 10.18 3.76
N LEU A 17 -3.74 9.38 3.74
CA LEU A 17 -4.86 9.50 2.80
C LEU A 17 -6.16 9.83 3.53
N SER A 18 -7.02 10.63 2.88
CA SER A 18 -8.32 11.03 3.42
C SER A 18 -9.45 10.04 3.15
N PHE A 19 -9.13 8.92 2.50
CA PHE A 19 -10.02 7.85 2.10
C PHE A 19 -9.41 6.49 2.49
N ARG A 20 -10.22 5.44 2.41
CA ARG A 20 -9.76 4.04 2.48
C ARG A 20 -10.00 3.33 1.17
N ILE A 21 -9.13 2.40 0.80
CA ILE A 21 -9.44 1.41 -0.24
C ILE A 21 -10.56 0.50 0.26
N SER A 22 -11.51 0.23 -0.62
CA SER A 22 -12.61 -0.69 -0.39
C SER A 22 -13.02 -1.30 -1.72
N THR A 23 -12.08 -2.01 -2.34
CA THR A 23 -12.23 -2.50 -3.71
C THR A 23 -12.26 -4.02 -3.79
N THR A 24 -13.03 -4.51 -4.76
CA THR A 24 -13.00 -5.92 -5.17
C THR A 24 -12.04 -6.20 -6.31
N ASP A 25 -11.53 -5.16 -6.99
CA ASP A 25 -10.64 -5.31 -8.13
C ASP A 25 -9.47 -4.31 -8.05
N ILE A 26 -8.28 -4.74 -8.47
CA ILE A 26 -7.12 -3.87 -8.58
C ILE A 26 -6.63 -3.94 -10.02
N GLU A 27 -6.77 -2.84 -10.75
CA GLU A 27 -6.20 -2.73 -12.09
C GLU A 27 -4.78 -2.17 -12.00
N VAL A 28 -3.81 -2.83 -12.62
CA VAL A 28 -2.42 -2.38 -12.69
C VAL A 28 -1.96 -2.32 -14.15
N ILE A 29 -1.56 -1.13 -14.60
CA ILE A 29 -1.00 -0.89 -15.93
C ILE A 29 0.44 -0.40 -15.76
N TYR A 30 1.40 -1.17 -16.29
CA TYR A 30 2.80 -0.77 -16.36
C TYR A 30 3.20 -0.40 -17.79
N THR A 31 3.85 0.76 -17.94
CA THR A 31 4.60 1.08 -19.16
C THR A 31 5.96 1.64 -18.79
N GLU A 32 7.01 1.25 -19.52
CA GLU A 32 8.37 1.77 -19.28
C GLU A 32 8.41 3.31 -19.30
N SER A 33 7.62 3.93 -20.18
CA SER A 33 7.54 5.38 -20.34
C SER A 33 6.80 6.12 -19.22
N ASN A 34 5.83 5.50 -18.55
CA ASN A 34 4.91 6.18 -17.63
C ASN A 34 4.89 5.57 -16.22
N GLY A 35 5.70 4.55 -15.96
CA GLY A 35 5.70 3.85 -14.67
C GLY A 35 4.47 2.97 -14.49
N VAL A 36 3.87 3.02 -13.30
CA VAL A 36 2.71 2.19 -12.93
C VAL A 36 1.51 3.08 -12.65
N LYS A 37 0.39 2.74 -13.28
CA LYS A 37 -0.93 3.21 -12.89
C LYS A 37 -1.64 2.08 -12.17
N LEU A 38 -2.15 2.37 -10.98
CA LEU A 38 -2.91 1.42 -10.17
C LEU A 38 -4.26 2.04 -9.84
N THR A 39 -5.34 1.40 -10.25
CA THR A 39 -6.70 1.89 -10.08
C THR A 39 -7.46 1.01 -9.09
N VAL A 40 -8.15 1.65 -8.13
CA VAL A 40 -8.92 0.99 -7.06
C VAL A 40 -10.17 1.79 -6.71
N GLU A 41 -11.14 1.13 -6.11
CA GLU A 41 -12.28 1.79 -5.47
C GLU A 41 -11.95 2.19 -4.03
N VAL A 42 -12.40 3.39 -3.65
CA VAL A 42 -12.18 3.97 -2.33
C VAL A 42 -13.46 4.53 -1.74
N GLN A 43 -13.43 4.77 -0.43
CA GLN A 43 -14.47 5.50 0.29
C GLN A 43 -13.86 6.63 1.11
N SER A 44 -14.35 7.86 0.92
CA SER A 44 -14.12 8.93 1.88
C SER A 44 -14.92 8.68 3.17
N LEU A 45 -14.73 9.53 4.18
CA LEU A 45 -15.48 9.45 5.44
C LEU A 45 -17.00 9.60 5.24
N ASP A 46 -17.42 10.43 4.27
CA ASP A 46 -18.84 10.62 3.96
C ASP A 46 -19.40 9.44 3.15
N ASP A 47 -18.63 8.96 2.18
CA ASP A 47 -19.03 7.82 1.35
C ASP A 47 -19.17 6.54 2.17
N PHE A 48 -18.28 6.31 3.14
CA PHE A 48 -18.35 5.19 4.07
C PHE A 48 -19.68 5.16 4.84
N ARG A 49 -20.30 6.31 5.12
CA ARG A 49 -21.60 6.39 5.81
C ARG A 49 -22.78 6.12 4.89
N HIS A 50 -22.59 6.30 3.59
CA HIS A 50 -23.64 6.20 2.57
C HIS A 50 -23.43 5.03 1.60
N ASP A 51 -22.44 4.17 1.86
CA ASP A 51 -22.04 3.04 1.03
C ASP A 51 -21.80 3.43 -0.44
N LYS A 52 -21.08 4.55 -0.63
CA LYS A 52 -20.65 5.03 -1.96
C LYS A 52 -19.20 4.68 -2.22
N TYR A 53 -18.85 4.56 -3.50
CA TYR A 53 -17.52 4.16 -3.94
C TYR A 53 -17.10 5.06 -5.09
N HIS A 54 -15.82 5.42 -5.10
CA HIS A 54 -15.22 6.21 -6.18
C HIS A 54 -13.94 5.55 -6.64
N GLU A 55 -13.66 5.68 -7.93
CA GLU A 55 -12.41 5.21 -8.50
C GLU A 55 -11.29 6.21 -8.25
N VAL A 56 -10.14 5.72 -7.81
CA VAL A 56 -8.90 6.48 -7.65
C VAL A 56 -7.78 5.77 -8.38
N THR A 57 -7.01 6.53 -9.17
CA THR A 57 -5.81 6.04 -9.84
C THR A 57 -4.57 6.61 -9.17
N PHE A 58 -3.72 5.72 -8.65
CA PHE A 58 -2.38 6.01 -8.21
C PHE A 58 -1.41 5.94 -9.39
N ASN A 59 -0.62 6.98 -9.57
CA ASN A 59 0.40 7.10 -10.61
C ASN A 59 1.79 7.09 -9.95
N PHE A 60 2.49 5.96 -10.03
CA PHE A 60 3.82 5.77 -9.47
C PHE A 60 4.91 6.18 -10.47
N SER A 61 5.93 6.87 -9.97
CA SER A 61 7.06 7.37 -10.77
C SER A 61 8.40 6.77 -10.33
N ASN A 62 9.31 6.62 -11.30
CA ASN A 62 10.59 5.92 -11.13
C ASN A 62 10.38 4.52 -10.52
N VAL A 63 9.56 3.70 -11.20
CA VAL A 63 9.22 2.35 -10.75
C VAL A 63 10.35 1.39 -11.07
N ALA A 64 10.80 0.63 -10.09
CA ALA A 64 11.79 -0.42 -10.26
C ALA A 64 11.16 -1.82 -10.37
N GLU A 65 10.08 -2.08 -9.62
CA GLU A 65 9.37 -3.36 -9.64
C GLU A 65 7.89 -3.14 -9.29
N VAL A 66 7.01 -3.91 -9.93
CA VAL A 66 5.61 -4.04 -9.55
C VAL A 66 5.26 -5.52 -9.51
N LYS A 67 4.54 -5.92 -8.47
CA LYS A 67 4.12 -7.30 -8.24
C LYS A 67 2.65 -7.31 -7.84
N CYS A 68 1.84 -8.08 -8.56
CA CYS A 68 0.44 -8.30 -8.24
C CYS A 68 0.27 -9.69 -7.64
N VAL A 69 -0.44 -9.80 -6.52
CA VAL A 69 -0.67 -11.06 -5.81
C VAL A 69 -2.16 -11.26 -5.61
N SER A 70 -2.70 -12.36 -6.14
CA SER A 70 -4.12 -12.74 -6.01
C SER A 70 -4.37 -13.58 -4.76
N LEU A 71 -3.89 -13.09 -3.61
CA LEU A 71 -4.14 -13.66 -2.29
C LEU A 71 -4.53 -12.51 -1.35
N ASN A 72 -5.42 -12.77 -0.40
CA ASN A 72 -5.69 -11.83 0.68
C ASN A 72 -4.40 -11.60 1.49
N PHE A 73 -3.97 -10.33 1.61
CA PHE A 73 -2.70 -10.00 2.27
C PHE A 73 -2.69 -10.42 3.74
N SER A 74 -3.76 -10.12 4.47
CA SER A 74 -3.84 -10.34 5.92
C SER A 74 -3.86 -11.82 6.27
N GLU A 75 -4.56 -12.64 5.48
CA GLU A 75 -4.60 -14.09 5.67
C GLU A 75 -3.27 -14.74 5.28
N PHE A 76 -2.67 -14.31 4.16
CA PHE A 76 -1.42 -14.88 3.68
C PHE A 76 -0.24 -14.55 4.60
N ASN A 77 -0.25 -13.38 5.22
CA ASN A 77 0.81 -12.90 6.13
C ASN A 77 0.33 -12.90 7.60
N HIS A 78 -0.55 -13.82 7.98
CA HIS A 78 -1.11 -13.89 9.33
C HIS A 78 0.02 -13.96 10.39
N ASP A 79 -0.04 -13.07 11.39
CA ASP A 79 0.99 -12.86 12.43
C ASP A 79 2.40 -12.43 11.92
N GLU A 80 2.54 -12.12 10.64
CA GLU A 80 3.81 -11.71 10.02
C GLU A 80 3.88 -10.22 9.66
N TYR A 81 2.93 -9.40 10.12
CA TYR A 81 2.98 -7.95 9.95
C TYR A 81 2.35 -7.16 11.11
N GLU A 82 2.74 -5.89 11.20
CA GLU A 82 2.14 -4.90 12.11
C GLU A 82 1.93 -3.56 11.39
N ILE A 83 0.75 -2.96 11.58
CA ILE A 83 0.49 -1.58 11.19
C ILE A 83 1.05 -0.66 12.30
N SER A 84 1.98 0.23 11.94
CA SER A 84 2.74 1.02 12.90
C SER A 84 1.90 2.06 13.66
N LEU A 85 0.76 2.46 13.11
CA LEU A 85 -0.13 3.45 13.70
C LEU A 85 -1.26 2.74 14.45
N LYS A 86 -1.24 2.80 15.78
CA LYS A 86 -2.28 2.25 16.65
C LYS A 86 -3.22 3.36 17.11
N ILE A 87 -4.47 3.31 16.66
CA ILE A 87 -5.52 4.26 17.04
C ILE A 87 -6.67 3.47 17.69
N ASP A 88 -7.04 3.83 18.92
CA ASP A 88 -8.12 3.17 19.67
C ASP A 88 -9.51 3.45 19.07
N ASP A 89 -9.74 4.67 18.56
CA ASP A 89 -10.97 5.06 17.86
C ASP A 89 -10.65 5.60 16.46
N PRO A 90 -10.55 4.71 15.45
CA PRO A 90 -10.22 5.07 14.08
C PRO A 90 -11.17 6.10 13.46
N LEU A 91 -12.47 6.00 13.79
CA LEU A 91 -13.49 6.86 13.20
C LEU A 91 -13.41 8.28 13.75
N THR A 92 -13.16 8.44 15.05
CA THR A 92 -12.96 9.76 15.66
C THR A 92 -11.67 10.39 15.18
N TYR A 93 -10.58 9.62 15.08
CA TYR A 93 -9.33 10.10 14.50
C TYR A 93 -9.52 10.60 13.06
N TRP A 94 -10.25 9.84 12.23
CA TRP A 94 -10.50 10.24 10.85
C TRP A 94 -11.35 11.51 10.75
N LYS A 95 -12.38 11.65 11.58
CA LYS A 95 -13.18 12.88 11.68
C LYS A 95 -12.34 14.10 12.07
N GLN A 96 -11.39 13.95 12.98
CA GLN A 96 -10.61 15.06 13.53
C GLN A 96 -9.44 15.48 12.64
N THR A 97 -8.78 14.51 12.01
CA THR A 97 -7.55 14.75 11.23
C THR A 97 -7.80 14.84 9.73
N GLY A 98 -8.95 14.34 9.27
CA GLY A 98 -9.22 14.15 7.84
C GLY A 98 -8.42 13.00 7.22
N ILE A 99 -7.67 12.21 8.01
CA ILE A 99 -6.82 11.11 7.55
C ILE A 99 -7.38 9.78 8.08
N ASN A 100 -7.53 8.80 7.21
CA ASN A 100 -7.88 7.45 7.64
C ASN A 100 -6.64 6.75 8.23
N PRO A 101 -6.71 6.17 9.44
CA PRO A 101 -5.57 5.48 10.05
C PRO A 101 -5.25 4.12 9.42
N ASP A 102 -6.19 3.55 8.66
CA ASP A 102 -6.06 2.32 7.88
C ASP A 102 -6.64 2.56 6.47
N PRO A 103 -5.86 3.19 5.57
CA PRO A 103 -6.32 3.55 4.24
C PRO A 103 -6.23 2.39 3.24
N GLY A 104 -5.69 1.22 3.61
CA GLY A 104 -5.34 0.15 2.66
C GLY A 104 -4.11 0.44 1.79
N VAL A 105 -3.39 1.54 2.03
CA VAL A 105 -2.15 1.92 1.33
C VAL A 105 -1.04 2.15 2.35
N TYR A 106 0.08 1.47 2.17
CA TYR A 106 1.14 1.41 3.15
C TYR A 106 2.51 1.57 2.52
N CYS A 107 3.46 2.08 3.30
CA CYS A 107 4.89 1.96 3.04
C CYS A 107 5.48 0.88 3.96
N VAL A 108 6.17 -0.10 3.40
CA VAL A 108 6.87 -1.16 4.15
C VAL A 108 8.21 -0.61 4.65
N THR A 109 8.26 -0.21 5.91
CA THR A 109 9.39 0.54 6.47
C THR A 109 10.66 -0.28 6.67
N ASN A 110 10.52 -1.59 6.87
CA ASN A 110 11.61 -2.55 7.00
C ASN A 110 11.69 -3.50 5.79
N SER A 111 11.42 -2.98 4.59
CA SER A 111 11.38 -3.74 3.34
C SER A 111 12.67 -4.52 3.06
N GLU A 112 12.59 -5.84 3.17
CA GLU A 112 13.69 -6.73 2.78
C GLU A 112 13.93 -6.71 1.28
N LEU A 113 12.86 -6.60 0.49
CA LEU A 113 12.93 -6.47 -0.97
C LEU A 113 13.81 -5.29 -1.39
N LEU A 114 13.62 -4.12 -0.75
CA LEU A 114 14.46 -2.95 -0.99
C LEU A 114 15.88 -3.12 -0.46
N ARG A 115 16.05 -3.77 0.69
CA ARG A 115 17.38 -4.02 1.25
C ARG A 115 18.22 -4.91 0.32
N ASP A 116 17.61 -5.95 -0.23
CA ASP A 116 18.30 -6.99 -0.99
C ASP A 116 18.50 -6.57 -2.45
N LYS A 117 17.49 -5.93 -3.07
CA LYS A 117 17.54 -5.53 -4.48
C LYS A 117 17.80 -4.05 -4.71
N GLY A 118 17.82 -3.22 -3.67
CA GLY A 118 17.96 -1.76 -3.79
C GLY A 118 19.21 -1.32 -4.54
N LEU A 119 20.35 -1.99 -4.34
CA LEU A 119 21.58 -1.71 -5.08
C LEU A 119 21.54 -2.12 -6.55
N VAL A 120 20.65 -3.04 -6.93
CA VAL A 120 20.41 -3.41 -8.34
C VAL A 120 19.54 -2.34 -9.01
N TYR A 121 18.51 -1.86 -8.32
CA TYR A 121 17.58 -0.87 -8.85
C TYR A 121 18.16 0.55 -8.88
N ASP A 122 18.87 0.94 -7.84
CA ASP A 122 19.39 2.28 -7.64
C ASP A 122 20.76 2.23 -6.94
N PRO A 123 21.84 1.82 -7.65
CA PRO A 123 23.17 1.63 -7.06
C PRO A 123 23.74 2.87 -6.36
N ASN A 124 23.26 4.06 -6.74
CA ASN A 124 23.73 5.34 -6.21
C ASN A 124 22.74 5.99 -5.23
N ASN A 125 21.64 5.30 -4.89
CA ASN A 125 20.56 5.79 -4.03
C ASN A 125 20.06 7.20 -4.42
N ARG A 126 19.83 7.44 -5.71
CA ARG A 126 19.39 8.74 -6.26
C ARG A 126 17.89 8.83 -6.47
N LEU A 127 17.21 7.70 -6.64
CA LEU A 127 15.78 7.60 -6.91
C LEU A 127 14.95 7.61 -5.63
N ASN A 128 15.58 7.39 -4.46
CA ASN A 128 14.92 7.37 -3.15
C ASN A 128 13.73 6.40 -3.14
N LEU A 129 13.98 5.17 -3.60
CA LEU A 129 12.95 4.14 -3.77
C LEU A 129 12.33 3.75 -2.41
N LYS A 130 11.02 3.56 -2.43
CA LYS A 130 10.19 3.08 -1.33
C LYS A 130 9.42 1.84 -1.76
N HIS A 131 9.03 1.04 -0.78
CA HIS A 131 8.21 -0.13 -0.99
C HIS A 131 6.78 0.19 -0.58
N TYR A 132 5.92 0.38 -1.56
CA TYR A 132 4.50 0.61 -1.38
C TYR A 132 3.73 -0.70 -1.45
N LEU A 133 2.73 -0.83 -0.59
CA LEU A 133 1.80 -1.94 -0.53
C LEU A 133 0.38 -1.40 -0.62
N ILE A 134 -0.39 -1.92 -1.57
CA ILE A 134 -1.77 -1.53 -1.82
C ILE A 134 -2.63 -2.78 -1.62
N MET A 135 -3.46 -2.77 -0.58
CA MET A 135 -4.30 -3.91 -0.21
C MET A 135 -5.70 -3.77 -0.78
N GLY A 136 -6.11 -4.74 -1.59
CA GLY A 136 -7.51 -4.98 -1.96
C GLY A 136 -8.14 -6.00 -1.02
N TYR A 137 -9.34 -6.47 -1.39
CA TYR A 137 -10.06 -7.46 -0.59
C TYR A 137 -9.42 -8.86 -0.65
N ASP A 138 -9.24 -9.45 -1.83
CA ASP A 138 -8.64 -10.79 -2.02
C ASP A 138 -7.33 -10.75 -2.82
N SER A 139 -6.70 -9.58 -2.88
CA SER A 139 -5.48 -9.33 -3.62
C SER A 139 -4.71 -8.17 -3.03
N TYR A 140 -3.44 -8.05 -3.40
CA TYR A 140 -2.64 -6.88 -3.12
C TYR A 140 -1.61 -6.63 -4.22
N ALA A 141 -1.14 -5.39 -4.31
CA ALA A 141 -0.04 -5.00 -5.16
C ALA A 141 1.11 -4.43 -4.33
N GLU A 142 2.32 -4.86 -4.65
CA GLU A 142 3.57 -4.29 -4.15
C GLU A 142 4.20 -3.44 -5.28
N VAL A 143 4.63 -2.22 -4.96
CA VAL A 143 5.28 -1.32 -5.91
C VAL A 143 6.56 -0.76 -5.30
N ILE A 144 7.70 -1.02 -5.94
CA ILE A 144 8.96 -0.34 -5.64
C ILE A 144 9.06 0.89 -6.52
N ALA A 145 8.93 2.09 -5.93
CA ALA A 145 8.93 3.34 -6.67
C ALA A 145 9.42 4.51 -5.80
N SER A 146 9.78 5.63 -6.43
CA SER A 146 10.24 6.83 -5.71
C SER A 146 9.11 7.54 -4.94
N LYS A 147 7.95 7.68 -5.59
CA LYS A 147 6.74 8.35 -5.08
C LYS A 147 5.54 7.97 -5.92
N TYR A 148 4.36 8.29 -5.42
CA TYR A 148 3.12 8.31 -6.20
C TYR A 148 2.40 9.65 -6.05
N GLU A 149 1.54 9.92 -7.02
CA GLU A 149 0.48 10.93 -6.97
C GLU A 149 -0.83 10.22 -7.30
N PHE A 150 -1.95 10.65 -6.74
CA PHE A 150 -3.23 10.04 -7.05
C PHE A 150 -4.18 11.07 -7.67
N SER A 151 -5.07 10.58 -8.52
CA SER A 151 -6.13 11.34 -9.17
C SER A 151 -7.45 10.60 -9.02
N GLY A 152 -8.53 11.37 -8.97
CA GLY A 152 -9.82 10.86 -8.51
C GLY A 152 -9.96 11.11 -7.01
N ILE A 153 -10.97 11.91 -6.65
CA ILE A 153 -11.88 11.91 -5.51
C ILE A 153 -12.77 13.15 -5.68
#